data_AF-Q3MTT2-F1
#
_entry.id   AF-Q3MTT2-F1
#
_cell.length_a   1.000
_cell.length_b   1.000
_cell.length_c   1.000
_cell.angle_alpha   90.00
_cell.angle_beta   90.00
_cell.angle_gamma   90.00
#
_symmetry.space_group_name_H-M   'P 1'
#
loop_
_entity.id
_entity.type
_entity.pdbx_description
1 polymer ?
#
loop_
_entity_poly.entity_id
_entity_poly.type
_entity_poly.pdbx_seq_one_letter_code
_entity_poly.pdbx_strand_id
1 'polypeptide(L)'
;GWGLTNESRKILTEGLLPETVEFLKNRGGTYQNGDLHHPHMTFTDGTHDGRYVFVNGKANTRVARIRCDVMKVDKIIQLPNQSTVHGLRLQKFPKTGYVYANGEDRVPLPNDGKILDDTKQYHSIFSAIDADSMKVAWQVMVSGNLDNVDSDYRGKYCFSTCYNSEEGVNTAEMTANEQDWVVVFNLKRIEDAVKSGDFKEMGGVPVIDGRKGSKYT
;
A
#
# COMPACT_ATOMS: atom_id res chain seq x y z
N GLY A 1 23.03 14.05 7.82
CA GLY A 1 22.61 13.35 9.04
C GLY A 1 21.15 12.91 9.05
N TRP A 2 20.58 12.54 7.89
CA TRP A 2 19.25 11.92 7.86
C TRP A 2 19.26 10.62 8.69
N GLY A 3 18.24 10.40 9.52
CA GLY A 3 18.22 9.30 10.51
C GLY A 3 18.78 9.68 11.88
N LEU A 4 19.52 10.79 11.97
CA LEU A 4 20.17 11.26 13.21
C LEU A 4 19.61 12.61 13.67
N THR A 5 19.40 13.55 12.75
CA THR A 5 18.85 14.89 13.06
C THR A 5 17.42 14.81 13.57
N ASN A 6 17.04 15.71 14.49
CA ASN A 6 15.71 15.76 15.10
C ASN A 6 14.59 15.84 14.04
N GLU A 7 14.80 16.63 12.99
CA GLU A 7 13.86 16.82 11.88
C GLU A 7 13.63 15.51 11.12
N SER A 8 14.72 14.81 10.77
CA SER A 8 14.61 13.51 10.09
C SER A 8 14.03 12.43 10.98
N ARG A 9 14.37 12.41 12.28
CA ARG A 9 13.84 11.43 13.23
C ARG A 9 12.35 11.62 13.39
N LYS A 10 11.87 12.86 13.48
CA LYS A 10 10.44 13.16 13.47
C LYS A 10 9.73 12.57 12.25
N ILE A 11 10.24 12.82 11.03
CA ILE A 11 9.64 12.29 9.80
C ILE A 11 9.66 10.75 9.77
N LEU A 12 10.74 10.14 10.27
CA LEU A 12 10.91 8.68 10.32
C LEU A 12 10.02 7.98 11.36
N THR A 13 9.51 8.69 12.37
CA THR A 13 8.76 8.09 13.49
C THR A 13 7.32 8.54 13.60
N GLU A 14 6.94 9.72 13.09
CA GLU A 14 5.58 10.27 13.28
C GLU A 14 4.47 9.47 12.58
N GLY A 15 4.81 8.67 11.57
CA GLY A 15 3.88 7.81 10.84
C GLY A 15 4.02 6.31 11.15
N LEU A 16 4.74 5.93 12.20
CA LEU A 16 4.83 4.54 12.64
C LEU A 16 3.56 4.10 13.36
N LEU A 17 3.21 2.82 13.22
CA LEU A 17 2.13 2.21 13.99
C LEU A 17 2.54 2.05 15.46
N PRO A 18 1.61 2.11 16.43
CA PRO A 18 1.91 2.02 17.86
C PRO A 18 2.76 0.78 18.24
N GLU A 19 2.41 -0.39 17.70
CA GLU A 19 3.13 -1.63 17.89
C GLU A 19 4.56 -1.58 17.31
N THR A 20 4.74 -0.84 16.23
CA THR A 20 6.05 -0.65 15.61
C THR A 20 6.92 0.32 16.40
N VAL A 21 6.33 1.35 17.01
CA VAL A 21 7.03 2.23 17.96
C VAL A 21 7.57 1.41 19.13
N GLU A 22 6.76 0.53 19.72
CA GLU A 22 7.22 -0.35 20.81
C GLU A 22 8.28 -1.34 20.33
N PHE A 23 8.09 -1.95 19.16
CA PHE A 23 9.08 -2.84 18.55
C PHE A 23 10.43 -2.14 18.33
N LEU A 24 10.45 -0.87 17.91
CA LEU A 24 11.69 -0.16 17.57
C LEU A 24 12.36 0.54 18.75
N LYS A 25 11.70 0.61 19.91
CA LYS A 25 12.21 1.29 21.12
C LYS A 25 13.62 0.88 21.52
N ASN A 26 13.92 -0.42 21.44
CA ASN A 26 15.24 -0.98 21.76
C ASN A 26 16.08 -1.32 20.50
N ARG A 27 15.68 -0.82 19.32
CA ARG A 27 16.30 -1.11 18.01
C ARG A 27 16.66 0.17 17.25
N GLY A 28 17.08 1.22 17.97
CA GLY A 28 17.47 2.52 17.41
C GLY A 28 16.34 3.57 17.33
N GLY A 29 15.12 3.20 17.70
CA GLY A 29 13.94 4.07 17.71
C GLY A 29 13.34 4.36 16.33
N THR A 30 13.93 3.83 15.26
CA THR A 30 13.37 3.83 13.91
C THR A 30 14.06 2.72 13.08
N TYR A 31 13.49 2.35 11.94
CA TYR A 31 14.10 1.41 11.01
C TYR A 31 15.41 1.96 10.44
N GLN A 32 16.45 1.13 10.42
CA GLN A 32 17.79 1.49 9.91
C GLN A 32 18.02 1.08 8.45
N ASN A 33 17.02 0.45 7.81
CA ASN A 33 17.06 0.05 6.42
C ASN A 33 15.70 0.33 5.75
N GLY A 34 15.70 0.21 4.43
CA GLY A 34 14.51 0.22 3.58
C GLY A 34 14.86 -0.40 2.23
N ASP A 35 13.83 -0.69 1.45
CA ASP A 35 13.96 -1.27 0.11
C ASP A 35 13.01 -0.53 -0.82
N LEU A 36 13.55 0.30 -1.71
CA LEU A 36 12.81 1.25 -2.55
C LEU A 36 12.86 0.80 -4.00
N HIS A 37 11.69 0.57 -4.60
CA HIS A 37 11.57 0.03 -5.95
C HIS A 37 11.01 1.05 -6.95
N HIS A 38 9.93 1.74 -6.57
CA HIS A 38 9.04 2.46 -7.49
C HIS A 38 8.94 3.96 -7.17
N PRO A 39 9.82 4.82 -7.73
CA PRO A 39 9.69 6.27 -7.63
C PRO A 39 8.78 6.84 -8.73
N HIS A 40 7.73 7.57 -8.33
CA HIS A 40 6.80 8.20 -9.28
C HIS A 40 6.47 9.65 -8.92
N MET A 41 6.52 10.52 -9.93
CA MET A 41 6.16 11.93 -9.81
C MET A 41 4.65 12.14 -10.00
N THR A 42 4.09 13.05 -9.22
CA THR A 42 2.69 13.47 -9.27
C THR A 42 2.23 13.95 -10.64
N PHE A 43 0.92 13.83 -10.88
CA PHE A 43 0.23 14.20 -12.10
C PHE A 43 -0.82 15.29 -11.86
N THR A 44 -1.01 16.12 -12.87
CA THR A 44 -2.19 16.94 -13.12
C THR A 44 -2.57 16.77 -14.60
N ASP A 45 -3.84 16.49 -14.87
CA ASP A 45 -4.41 16.20 -16.19
C ASP A 45 -3.62 15.18 -17.02
N GLY A 46 -3.10 14.14 -16.38
CA GLY A 46 -2.33 13.08 -17.04
C GLY A 46 -0.87 13.43 -17.35
N THR A 47 -0.39 14.61 -16.95
CA THR A 47 1.00 15.05 -17.11
C THR A 47 1.67 15.34 -15.78
N HIS A 48 2.99 15.17 -15.72
CA HIS A 48 3.73 15.42 -14.49
C HIS A 48 3.67 16.90 -14.08
N ASP A 49 3.37 17.14 -12.80
CA ASP A 49 3.16 18.49 -12.25
C ASP A 49 4.29 18.96 -11.30
N GLY A 50 5.29 18.10 -11.05
CA GLY A 50 6.49 18.47 -10.29
C GLY A 50 6.27 18.79 -8.81
N ARG A 51 5.14 18.42 -8.20
CA ARG A 51 4.88 18.68 -6.76
C ARG A 51 5.65 17.72 -5.86
N TYR A 52 5.46 16.42 -6.07
CA TYR A 52 6.02 15.37 -5.23
C TYR A 52 6.52 14.17 -6.05
N VAL A 53 7.48 13.44 -5.47
CA VAL A 53 7.80 12.06 -5.84
C VAL A 53 7.39 11.14 -4.70
N PHE A 54 6.61 10.10 -4.99
CA PHE A 54 6.26 9.05 -4.04
C PHE A 54 7.11 7.81 -4.27
N VAL A 55 7.48 7.15 -3.17
CA VAL A 55 8.32 5.96 -3.18
C VAL A 55 7.82 4.94 -2.16
N ASN A 56 7.95 3.65 -2.47
CA ASN A 56 7.65 2.57 -1.54
C ASN A 56 8.87 2.22 -0.67
N GLY A 57 8.59 1.52 0.43
CA GLY A 57 9.57 0.84 1.27
C GLY A 57 9.11 -0.59 1.52
N LYS A 58 9.47 -1.52 0.62
CA LYS A 58 9.05 -2.93 0.65
C LYS A 58 9.39 -3.62 1.96
N ALA A 59 10.64 -3.47 2.40
CA ALA A 59 11.18 -4.15 3.57
C ALA A 59 10.44 -3.88 4.90
N ASN A 60 9.75 -2.75 5.03
CA ASN A 60 9.14 -2.34 6.31
C ASN A 60 7.72 -1.75 6.15
N THR A 61 7.02 -2.11 5.07
CA THR A 61 5.62 -1.70 4.79
C THR A 61 5.37 -0.18 4.91
N ARG A 62 6.21 0.64 4.25
CA ARG A 62 6.10 2.11 4.29
C ARG A 62 5.93 2.74 2.92
N VAL A 63 5.35 3.94 2.91
CA VAL A 63 5.33 4.85 1.75
C VAL A 63 5.89 6.19 2.18
N ALA A 64 6.75 6.77 1.35
CA ALA A 64 7.35 8.08 1.59
C ALA A 64 7.03 9.05 0.47
N ARG A 65 6.95 10.34 0.82
CA ARG A 65 6.77 11.46 -0.10
C ARG A 65 8.01 12.35 -0.07
N ILE A 66 8.50 12.69 -1.25
CA ILE A 66 9.63 13.59 -1.49
C ILE A 66 9.08 14.86 -2.11
N ARG A 67 9.39 15.99 -1.47
CA ARG A 67 9.12 17.32 -2.00
C ARG A 67 10.10 17.68 -3.10
N CYS A 68 9.60 18.02 -4.29
CA CYS A 68 10.44 18.35 -5.42
C CYS A 68 11.10 19.72 -5.32
N ASP A 69 10.49 20.67 -4.61
CA ASP A 69 11.01 22.03 -4.44
C ASP A 69 12.29 22.09 -3.58
N VAL A 70 12.45 21.14 -2.66
CA VAL A 70 13.65 21.04 -1.78
C VAL A 70 14.39 19.71 -1.91
N MET A 71 13.90 18.78 -2.74
CA MET A 71 14.42 17.43 -2.96
C MET A 71 14.71 16.68 -1.64
N LYS A 72 13.74 16.70 -0.72
CA LYS A 72 13.80 16.00 0.57
C LYS A 72 12.49 15.28 0.88
N VAL A 73 12.61 14.14 1.57
CA VAL A 73 11.47 13.45 2.15
C VAL A 73 10.83 14.36 3.19
N ASP A 74 9.53 14.57 3.11
CA ASP A 74 8.77 15.37 4.06
C ASP A 74 7.80 14.55 4.90
N LYS A 75 7.37 13.39 4.39
CA LYS A 75 6.43 12.48 5.04
C LYS A 75 6.80 11.02 4.79
N ILE A 76 6.61 10.19 5.81
CA ILE A 76 6.65 8.74 5.75
C ILE A 76 5.47 8.21 6.57
N ILE A 77 4.74 7.25 6.03
CA ILE A 77 3.72 6.51 6.77
C ILE A 77 3.97 5.01 6.67
N GLN A 78 3.61 4.30 7.72
CA GLN A 78 3.50 2.84 7.74
C GLN A 78 2.05 2.46 7.47
N LEU A 79 1.82 1.48 6.59
CA LEU A 79 0.47 1.06 6.22
C LEU A 79 0.00 -0.04 7.19
N PRO A 80 -1.18 0.10 7.83
CA PRO A 80 -1.76 -0.96 8.65
C PRO A 80 -2.30 -2.10 7.77
N ASN A 81 -2.58 -3.26 8.37
CA ASN A 81 -3.17 -4.45 7.72
C ASN A 81 -2.36 -5.06 6.56
N GLN A 82 -1.30 -4.41 6.10
CA GLN A 82 -0.55 -4.80 4.93
C GLN A 82 0.82 -5.34 5.34
N SER A 83 1.30 -6.37 4.65
CA SER A 83 2.70 -6.79 4.72
C SER A 83 3.37 -6.43 3.40
N THR A 84 4.52 -5.75 3.51
CA THR A 84 5.30 -5.13 2.43
C THR A 84 4.56 -4.02 1.66
N VAL A 85 5.32 -3.25 0.90
CA VAL A 85 4.79 -2.39 -0.16
C VAL A 85 5.66 -2.62 -1.40
N HIS A 86 5.14 -3.32 -2.40
CA HIS A 86 5.87 -3.57 -3.65
C HIS A 86 5.45 -2.56 -4.72
N GLY A 87 4.53 -2.94 -5.61
CA GLY A 87 3.98 -2.06 -6.62
C GLY A 87 3.47 -0.76 -6.03
N LEU A 88 3.94 0.36 -6.57
CA LEU A 88 3.43 1.68 -6.24
C LEU A 88 3.29 2.51 -7.51
N ARG A 89 2.11 3.10 -7.74
CA ARG A 89 1.85 4.07 -8.81
C ARG A 89 0.85 5.11 -8.33
N LEU A 90 0.66 6.13 -9.15
CA LEU A 90 -0.15 7.29 -8.82
C LEU A 90 -1.40 7.32 -9.69
N GLN A 91 -2.47 7.88 -9.15
CA GLN A 91 -3.60 8.35 -9.96
C GLN A 91 -3.10 9.41 -10.95
N LYS A 92 -3.37 9.19 -12.24
CA LYS A 92 -2.93 10.10 -13.31
C LYS A 92 -3.93 11.23 -13.59
N PHE A 93 -5.22 10.97 -13.40
CA PHE A 93 -6.30 11.90 -13.79
C PHE A 93 -7.42 11.96 -12.73
N PRO A 94 -8.05 13.13 -12.50
CA PRO A 94 -7.69 14.46 -13.03
C PRO A 94 -6.43 15.04 -12.38
N LYS A 95 -6.07 14.56 -11.19
CA LYS A 95 -4.78 14.82 -10.54
C LYS A 95 -4.38 13.60 -9.73
N THR A 96 -3.15 13.55 -9.26
CA THR A 96 -2.77 12.61 -8.21
C THR A 96 -3.47 13.00 -6.90
N GLY A 97 -4.68 12.45 -6.70
CA GLY A 97 -5.38 12.43 -5.42
C GLY A 97 -4.99 11.20 -4.60
N TYR A 98 -4.80 10.05 -5.26
CA TYR A 98 -4.35 8.81 -4.64
C TYR A 98 -2.95 8.36 -5.08
N VAL A 99 -2.22 7.80 -4.11
CA VAL A 99 -1.07 6.91 -4.29
C VAL A 99 -1.58 5.49 -4.05
N TYR A 100 -1.37 4.61 -5.03
CA TYR A 100 -1.78 3.21 -4.98
C TYR A 100 -0.58 2.34 -4.60
N ALA A 101 -0.78 1.41 -3.67
CA ALA A 101 0.28 0.59 -3.10
C ALA A 101 -0.19 -0.87 -2.90
N ASN A 102 0.57 -1.82 -3.41
CA ASN A 102 0.32 -3.26 -3.28
C ASN A 102 1.05 -3.84 -2.06
N GLY A 103 0.33 -4.59 -1.22
CA GLY A 103 0.90 -5.54 -0.27
C GLY A 103 1.13 -6.88 -0.95
N GLU A 104 2.39 -7.22 -1.20
CA GLU A 104 2.76 -8.42 -1.95
C GLU A 104 2.66 -9.68 -1.11
N ASP A 105 2.95 -9.56 0.18
CA ASP A 105 2.90 -10.69 1.09
C ASP A 105 1.47 -10.90 1.58
N ARG A 106 1.03 -12.15 1.57
CA ARG A 106 -0.24 -12.56 2.15
C ARG A 106 -0.04 -12.87 3.64
N VAL A 107 -0.79 -12.20 4.50
CA VAL A 107 -0.74 -12.37 5.97
C VAL A 107 -2.14 -12.46 6.58
N PRO A 108 -2.32 -13.09 7.76
CA PRO A 108 -3.62 -13.12 8.41
C PRO A 108 -4.02 -11.73 8.93
N LEU A 109 -5.32 -11.49 9.06
CA LEU A 109 -5.86 -10.21 9.52
C LEU A 109 -6.83 -10.43 10.69
N PRO A 110 -6.47 -10.03 11.93
CA PRO A 110 -5.20 -9.42 12.33
C PRO A 110 -4.02 -10.40 12.32
N ASN A 111 -2.79 -9.90 12.12
CA ASN A 111 -1.57 -10.68 12.21
C ASN A 111 -0.99 -10.64 13.64
N ASP A 112 -1.69 -11.26 14.59
CA ASP A 112 -1.37 -11.20 16.03
C ASP A 112 -0.61 -12.44 16.56
N GLY A 113 -0.15 -13.31 15.65
CA GLY A 113 0.58 -14.53 15.96
C GLY A 113 -0.28 -15.72 16.39
N LYS A 114 -1.61 -15.61 16.37
CA LYS A 114 -2.51 -16.76 16.66
C LYS A 114 -2.75 -17.66 15.45
N ILE A 115 -2.65 -17.10 14.24
CA ILE A 115 -2.80 -17.82 12.99
C ILE A 115 -1.41 -17.85 12.33
N LEU A 116 -0.79 -19.03 12.28
CA LEU A 116 0.59 -19.19 11.80
C LEU A 116 0.71 -20.15 10.60
N ASP A 117 -0.26 -21.04 10.43
CA ASP A 117 -0.24 -22.13 9.46
C ASP A 117 -1.54 -22.31 8.66
N ASP A 118 -2.62 -21.60 9.03
CA ASP A 118 -3.86 -21.58 8.24
C ASP A 118 -3.82 -20.53 7.14
N THR A 119 -3.18 -20.91 6.02
CA THR A 119 -2.95 -20.04 4.85
C THR A 119 -4.24 -19.54 4.19
N LYS A 120 -5.38 -20.19 4.45
CA LYS A 120 -6.69 -19.75 3.92
C LYS A 120 -7.16 -18.43 4.54
N GLN A 121 -6.60 -18.06 5.68
CA GLN A 121 -6.86 -16.79 6.35
C GLN A 121 -5.89 -15.70 5.92
N TYR A 122 -4.95 -15.99 5.02
CA TYR A 122 -3.96 -15.01 4.56
C TYR A 122 -4.51 -14.22 3.40
N HIS A 123 -4.31 -12.91 3.48
CA HIS A 123 -4.81 -11.96 2.50
C HIS A 123 -3.73 -10.95 2.13
N SER A 124 -3.72 -10.55 0.86
CA SER A 124 -3.02 -9.35 0.42
C SER A 124 -3.96 -8.15 0.48
N ILE A 125 -3.37 -6.99 0.78
CA ILE A 125 -4.09 -5.72 0.89
C ILE A 125 -3.59 -4.77 -0.20
N PHE A 126 -4.54 -4.18 -0.93
CA PHE A 126 -4.31 -3.03 -1.80
C PHE A 126 -4.66 -1.76 -1.04
N SER A 127 -3.78 -0.76 -1.04
CA SER A 127 -3.96 0.49 -0.31
C SER A 127 -4.06 1.69 -1.27
N ALA A 128 -5.02 2.58 -1.00
CA ALA A 128 -5.02 3.93 -1.53
C ALA A 128 -4.70 4.93 -0.42
N ILE A 129 -3.70 5.77 -0.67
CA ILE A 129 -3.22 6.80 0.24
C ILE A 129 -3.57 8.15 -0.37
N ASP A 130 -4.18 9.04 0.41
CA ASP A 130 -4.39 10.42 0.02
C ASP A 130 -3.04 11.13 -0.13
N ALA A 131 -2.75 11.60 -1.34
CA ALA A 131 -1.43 12.10 -1.72
C ALA A 131 -1.04 13.40 -1.00
N ASP A 132 -2.02 14.23 -0.64
CA ASP A 132 -1.79 15.55 -0.05
C ASP A 132 -1.63 15.43 1.48
N SER A 133 -2.48 14.65 2.16
CA SER A 133 -2.45 14.44 3.61
C SER A 133 -1.49 13.33 4.08
N MET A 134 -1.07 12.44 3.17
CA MET A 134 -0.29 11.23 3.51
C MET A 134 -1.00 10.39 4.58
N LYS A 135 -2.30 10.11 4.36
CA LYS A 135 -3.10 9.19 5.18
C LYS A 135 -3.71 8.11 4.31
N VAL A 136 -3.86 6.91 4.84
CA VAL A 136 -4.60 5.85 4.15
C VAL A 136 -6.05 6.29 4.02
N ALA A 137 -6.55 6.35 2.78
CA ALA A 137 -7.92 6.73 2.49
C ALA A 137 -8.84 5.51 2.61
N TRP A 138 -8.41 4.38 2.07
CA TRP A 138 -9.10 3.09 2.12
C TRP A 138 -8.16 1.97 1.68
N GLN A 139 -8.56 0.74 2.01
CA GLN A 139 -7.89 -0.48 1.60
C GLN A 139 -8.88 -1.47 1.00
N VAL A 140 -8.39 -2.35 0.15
CA VAL A 140 -9.15 -3.44 -0.47
C VAL A 140 -8.43 -4.76 -0.21
N MET A 141 -9.12 -5.68 0.43
CA MET A 141 -8.68 -7.08 0.58
C MET A 141 -8.95 -7.83 -0.71
N VAL A 142 -7.97 -8.58 -1.23
CA VAL A 142 -8.09 -9.29 -2.52
C VAL A 142 -7.88 -10.80 -2.36
N SER A 143 -8.29 -11.55 -3.40
CA SER A 143 -7.89 -12.95 -3.59
C SER A 143 -6.53 -13.01 -4.31
N GLY A 144 -5.69 -13.99 -3.96
CA GLY A 144 -4.31 -14.04 -4.45
C GLY A 144 -3.44 -12.95 -3.84
N ASN A 145 -2.22 -12.80 -4.36
CA ASN A 145 -1.31 -11.73 -3.96
C ASN A 145 -1.37 -10.49 -4.89
N LEU A 146 -0.54 -9.48 -4.63
CA LEU A 146 -0.45 -8.26 -5.43
C LEU A 146 1.01 -7.89 -5.75
N ASP A 147 1.32 -7.69 -7.02
CA ASP A 147 2.69 -7.42 -7.48
C ASP A 147 2.87 -5.95 -7.89
N ASN A 148 2.74 -5.60 -9.17
CA ASN A 148 2.80 -4.23 -9.67
C ASN A 148 1.40 -3.62 -9.80
N VAL A 149 1.30 -2.29 -9.83
CA VAL A 149 0.03 -1.55 -10.01
C VAL A 149 0.24 -0.41 -11.01
N ASP A 150 -0.79 -0.07 -11.80
CA ASP A 150 -0.90 1.24 -12.46
C ASP A 150 -2.37 1.73 -12.49
N SER A 151 -2.60 2.95 -13.00
CA SER A 151 -3.92 3.55 -13.12
C SER A 151 -4.24 4.07 -14.53
N ASP A 152 -5.52 4.26 -14.81
CA ASP A 152 -5.98 4.78 -16.10
C ASP A 152 -5.82 6.32 -16.22
N TYR A 153 -6.05 6.83 -17.44
CA TYR A 153 -6.02 8.27 -17.73
C TYR A 153 -7.40 8.93 -17.60
N ARG A 154 -8.34 8.30 -16.89
CA ARG A 154 -9.69 8.82 -16.65
C ARG A 154 -10.07 8.85 -15.17
N GLY A 155 -9.21 8.36 -14.28
CA GLY A 155 -9.47 8.31 -12.84
C GLY A 155 -10.58 7.33 -12.49
N LYS A 156 -10.82 6.30 -13.31
CA LYS A 156 -11.91 5.34 -13.11
C LYS A 156 -11.42 4.02 -12.52
N TYR A 157 -10.21 3.62 -12.90
CA TYR A 157 -9.66 2.32 -12.55
C TYR A 157 -8.19 2.41 -12.20
N CYS A 158 -7.79 1.57 -11.26
CA CYS A 158 -6.42 1.09 -11.14
C CYS A 158 -6.40 -0.43 -11.22
N PHE A 159 -5.25 -1.00 -11.48
CA PHE A 159 -5.13 -2.43 -11.74
C PHE A 159 -3.79 -2.97 -11.28
N SER A 160 -3.80 -4.15 -10.68
CA SER A 160 -2.61 -4.79 -10.13
C SER A 160 -2.42 -6.20 -10.67
N THR A 161 -1.19 -6.57 -10.99
CA THR A 161 -0.84 -7.95 -11.33
C THR A 161 -0.85 -8.84 -10.09
N CYS A 162 -1.15 -10.11 -10.27
CA CYS A 162 -1.06 -11.18 -9.27
C CYS A 162 -0.15 -12.26 -9.85
N TYR A 163 0.83 -12.74 -9.08
CA TYR A 163 1.68 -13.88 -9.49
C TYR A 163 1.41 -15.14 -8.67
N ASN A 164 0.71 -15.01 -7.54
CA ASN A 164 0.37 -16.10 -6.64
C ASN A 164 -1.15 -16.13 -6.48
N SER A 165 -1.81 -16.44 -7.59
CA SER A 165 -3.26 -16.69 -7.64
C SER A 165 -3.66 -17.95 -6.87
N GLU A 166 -2.72 -18.88 -6.73
CA GLU A 166 -2.83 -20.17 -6.05
C GLU A 166 -2.91 -20.04 -4.54
N GLU A 167 -2.53 -18.88 -4.01
CA GLU A 167 -2.49 -18.63 -2.58
C GLU A 167 -1.44 -19.48 -1.83
N GLY A 168 -0.42 -19.95 -2.56
CA GLY A 168 0.65 -20.82 -2.10
C GLY A 168 1.65 -20.15 -1.16
N VAL A 169 2.41 -20.96 -0.44
CA VAL A 169 3.45 -20.55 0.54
C VAL A 169 4.85 -21.06 0.21
N ASN A 170 4.99 -21.81 -0.88
CA ASN A 170 6.27 -22.16 -1.47
C ASN A 170 6.24 -21.97 -3.00
N THR A 171 7.43 -21.93 -3.62
CA THR A 171 7.55 -21.65 -5.06
C THR A 171 6.76 -22.62 -5.92
N ALA A 172 6.75 -23.92 -5.59
CA ALA A 172 6.04 -24.91 -6.41
C ALA A 172 4.53 -24.68 -6.40
N GLU A 173 3.96 -24.23 -5.28
CA GLU A 173 2.55 -23.86 -5.17
C GLU A 173 2.23 -22.54 -5.89
N MET A 174 3.09 -21.52 -5.74
CA MET A 174 2.89 -20.19 -6.36
C MET A 174 3.08 -20.17 -7.87
N THR A 175 3.44 -21.30 -8.48
CA THR A 175 3.64 -21.43 -9.93
C THR A 175 2.91 -22.66 -10.49
N ALA A 176 1.86 -23.11 -9.79
CA ALA A 176 1.12 -24.31 -10.16
C ALA A 176 0.04 -24.02 -11.21
N ASN A 177 -0.50 -22.80 -11.24
CA ASN A 177 -1.42 -22.34 -12.26
C ASN A 177 -0.66 -21.98 -13.55
N GLU A 178 -1.25 -22.30 -14.70
CA GLU A 178 -0.73 -21.84 -16.00
C GLU A 178 -1.00 -20.35 -16.24
N GLN A 179 -1.96 -19.77 -15.52
CA GLN A 179 -2.41 -18.38 -15.66
C GLN A 179 -2.81 -17.79 -14.31
N ASP A 180 -2.22 -16.65 -13.98
CA ASP A 180 -2.70 -15.76 -12.94
C ASP A 180 -3.69 -14.71 -13.51
N TRP A 181 -3.89 -13.61 -12.78
CA TRP A 181 -4.80 -12.53 -13.18
C TRP A 181 -4.26 -11.14 -12.89
N VAL A 182 -4.98 -10.17 -13.45
CA VAL A 182 -4.92 -8.76 -13.05
C VAL A 182 -6.19 -8.44 -12.28
N VAL A 183 -6.04 -7.87 -11.09
CA VAL A 183 -7.17 -7.32 -10.31
C VAL A 183 -7.47 -5.92 -10.83
N VAL A 184 -8.73 -5.60 -11.16
CA VAL A 184 -9.13 -4.29 -11.70
C VAL A 184 -10.05 -3.57 -10.71
N PHE A 185 -9.50 -2.60 -9.98
CA PHE A 185 -10.22 -1.87 -8.95
C PHE A 185 -11.12 -0.79 -9.56
N ASN A 186 -12.42 -0.85 -9.26
CA ASN A 186 -13.39 0.17 -9.65
C ASN A 186 -13.44 1.29 -8.61
N LEU A 187 -12.69 2.37 -8.87
CA LEU A 187 -12.49 3.47 -7.93
C LEU A 187 -13.81 4.11 -7.49
N LYS A 188 -14.72 4.34 -8.44
CA LYS A 188 -16.03 4.91 -8.11
C LYS A 188 -16.81 4.05 -7.13
N ARG A 189 -16.87 2.74 -7.36
CA ARG A 189 -17.62 1.83 -6.46
C ARG A 189 -16.99 1.74 -5.09
N ILE A 190 -15.66 1.73 -5.03
CA ILE A 190 -14.89 1.74 -3.77
C ILE A 190 -15.16 3.04 -3.00
N GLU A 191 -15.04 4.21 -3.64
CA GLU A 191 -15.32 5.49 -3.02
C GLU A 191 -16.76 5.62 -2.52
N ASP A 192 -17.73 5.13 -3.31
CA ASP A 192 -19.14 5.12 -2.93
C ASP A 192 -19.36 4.23 -1.69
N ALA A 193 -18.69 3.08 -1.60
CA ALA A 193 -18.75 2.18 -0.44
C ALA A 193 -18.14 2.82 0.82
N VAL A 194 -17.00 3.49 0.70
CA VAL A 194 -16.40 4.25 1.82
C VAL A 194 -17.36 5.34 2.30
N LYS A 195 -17.95 6.10 1.37
CA LYS A 195 -18.90 7.18 1.71
C LYS A 195 -20.17 6.67 2.38
N SER A 196 -20.67 5.50 1.99
CA SER A 196 -21.88 4.91 2.56
C SER A 196 -21.65 4.10 3.83
N GLY A 197 -20.38 3.91 4.25
CA GLY A 197 -20.04 3.05 5.39
C GLY A 197 -20.07 1.55 5.09
N ASP A 198 -20.05 1.14 3.81
CA ASP A 198 -20.02 -0.27 3.40
C ASP A 198 -18.58 -0.80 3.40
N PHE A 199 -17.98 -0.84 4.59
CA PHE A 199 -16.63 -1.33 4.84
C PHE A 199 -16.50 -1.89 6.27
N LYS A 200 -15.41 -2.61 6.53
CA LYS A 200 -15.00 -2.97 7.89
C LYS A 200 -13.86 -2.07 8.32
N GLU A 201 -13.91 -1.53 9.52
CA GLU A 201 -12.78 -0.81 10.08
C GLU A 201 -11.75 -1.81 10.62
N MET A 202 -10.52 -1.78 10.09
CA MET A 202 -9.40 -2.60 10.56
C MET A 202 -8.15 -1.74 10.59
N GLY A 203 -7.34 -1.83 11.65
CA GLY A 203 -6.13 -1.00 11.77
C GLY A 203 -6.41 0.50 11.70
N GLY A 204 -7.62 0.94 12.09
CA GLY A 204 -8.07 2.33 12.05
C GLY A 204 -8.37 2.90 10.67
N VAL A 205 -8.53 2.04 9.65
CA VAL A 205 -8.83 2.47 8.27
C VAL A 205 -10.00 1.68 7.66
N PRO A 206 -10.73 2.25 6.68
CA PRO A 206 -11.75 1.52 5.94
C PRO A 206 -11.15 0.40 5.09
N VAL A 207 -11.59 -0.84 5.30
CA VAL A 207 -11.21 -2.02 4.51
C VAL A 207 -12.42 -2.62 3.81
N ILE A 208 -12.33 -2.70 2.49
CA ILE A 208 -13.36 -3.23 1.60
C ILE A 208 -13.01 -4.67 1.20
N ASP A 209 -14.02 -5.54 1.10
CA ASP A 209 -13.85 -6.89 0.58
C ASP A 209 -13.91 -6.90 -0.96
N GLY A 210 -12.74 -6.92 -1.60
CA GLY A 210 -12.54 -7.03 -3.04
C GLY A 210 -12.09 -8.44 -3.45
N ARG A 211 -12.43 -9.48 -2.68
CA ARG A 211 -12.13 -10.86 -3.07
C ARG A 211 -13.02 -11.30 -4.23
N LYS A 212 -12.66 -12.42 -4.86
CA LYS A 212 -13.35 -12.98 -6.03
C LYS A 212 -14.88 -12.98 -5.86
N GLY A 213 -15.58 -12.40 -6.84
CA GLY A 213 -17.05 -12.25 -6.83
C GLY A 213 -17.53 -10.89 -6.32
N SER A 214 -16.64 -10.05 -5.80
CA SER A 214 -16.95 -8.68 -5.40
C SER A 214 -17.29 -7.78 -6.59
N LYS A 215 -18.09 -6.74 -6.35
CA LYS A 215 -18.39 -5.69 -7.35
C LYS A 215 -17.30 -4.63 -7.42
N TYR A 216 -16.33 -4.63 -6.50
CA TYR A 216 -15.30 -3.60 -6.35
C TYR A 216 -14.05 -3.86 -7.20
N THR A 217 -13.84 -5.11 -7.62
CA THR A 217 -12.61 -5.65 -8.23
C THR A 217 -12.92 -6.61 -9.36
#